data_AF-A0A966AYD6-F1
#
_entry.id   AF-A0A966AYD6-F1
#
_cell.length_a   1.000
_cell.length_b   1.000
_cell.length_c   1.000
_cell.angle_alpha   90.00
_cell.angle_beta   90.00
_cell.angle_gamma   90.00
#
_symmetry.space_group_name_H-M   'P 1'
#
loop_
_entity.id
_entity.type
_entity.pdbx_description
1 polymer ?
#
loop_
_entity_poly.entity_id
_entity_poly.type
_entity_poly.pdbx_seq_one_letter_code
_entity_poly.pdbx_strand_id
1 'polypeptide(L)'
;MVESTLYCHTLLPHSQLQGAQAEHYAKEILLRHGWRLLEQNWSCRYGEIDLLLSKQFFLNNRILVVEVKARRRSGLDGWGLAAFHQAKRRRLAASVSCWQSANSWSENCYFEVVLALVALPVHRHCVRWIRIDGLDHMSR
;
A
#
# COMPACT_ATOMS: atom_id res chain seq x y z
N MET A 1 -25.38 13.23 20.75
CA MET A 1 -25.11 12.51 19.49
C MET A 1 -23.66 12.03 19.48
N VAL A 2 -23.35 10.98 20.24
CA VAL A 2 -22.01 10.35 20.32
C VAL A 2 -22.21 8.84 20.44
N GLU A 3 -22.75 8.22 19.40
CA GLU A 3 -22.92 6.75 19.33
C GLU A 3 -22.67 6.26 17.89
N SER A 4 -21.45 6.44 17.39
CA SER A 4 -21.10 5.92 16.05
C SER A 4 -19.74 5.24 15.99
N THR A 5 -18.92 5.34 17.04
CA THR A 5 -17.53 4.86 17.01
C THR A 5 -17.35 3.48 17.66
N LEU A 6 -18.33 2.98 18.44
CA LEU A 6 -18.20 1.73 19.19
C LEU A 6 -18.76 0.48 18.50
N TYR A 7 -19.48 0.62 17.38
CA TYR A 7 -20.14 -0.53 16.73
C TYR A 7 -19.30 -1.25 15.66
N CYS A 8 -18.22 -0.65 15.18
CA CYS A 8 -17.45 -1.20 14.04
C CYS A 8 -16.36 -2.22 14.45
N HIS A 9 -16.01 -2.31 15.74
CA HIS A 9 -14.91 -3.17 16.19
C HIS A 9 -15.26 -4.65 16.33
N THR A 10 -16.55 -5.01 16.42
CA THR A 10 -17.00 -6.35 16.84
C THR A 10 -17.41 -7.28 15.70
N LEU A 11 -17.42 -6.83 14.44
CA LEU A 11 -17.97 -7.60 13.30
C LEU A 11 -16.97 -7.98 12.21
N LEU A 12 -15.75 -7.43 12.23
CA LEU A 12 -14.75 -7.77 11.21
C LEU A 12 -14.01 -9.07 11.58
N PRO A 13 -13.81 -9.99 10.62
CA PRO A 13 -12.94 -11.14 10.82
C PRO A 13 -11.58 -10.71 11.36
N HIS A 14 -11.02 -11.50 12.26
CA HIS A 14 -9.78 -11.18 12.95
C HIS A 14 -8.59 -10.93 11.99
N SER A 15 -8.59 -11.56 10.81
CA SER A 15 -7.62 -11.31 9.73
C SER A 15 -7.78 -9.92 9.11
N GLN A 16 -9.00 -9.42 8.94
CA GLN A 16 -9.29 -8.10 8.37
C GLN A 16 -8.92 -6.99 9.35
N LEU A 17 -9.21 -7.16 10.64
CA LEU A 17 -8.73 -6.26 11.69
C LEU A 17 -7.19 -6.16 11.69
N GLN A 18 -6.52 -7.29 11.48
CA GLN A 18 -5.06 -7.35 11.40
C GLN A 18 -4.51 -6.69 10.13
N GLY A 19 -5.19 -6.82 9.01
CA GLY A 19 -4.89 -6.08 7.77
C GLY A 19 -4.97 -4.57 7.99
N ALA A 20 -6.11 -4.10 8.51
CA ALA A 20 -6.34 -2.68 8.79
C ALA A 20 -5.31 -2.10 9.80
N GLN A 21 -4.95 -2.85 10.84
CA GLN A 21 -3.90 -2.46 11.78
C GLN A 21 -2.53 -2.34 11.10
N ALA A 22 -2.21 -3.28 10.21
CA ALA A 22 -0.96 -3.25 9.45
C ALA A 22 -0.91 -2.07 8.47
N GLU A 23 -1.99 -1.81 7.72
CA GLU A 23 -2.13 -0.66 6.83
C GLU A 23 -1.95 0.65 7.58
N HIS A 24 -2.64 0.80 8.72
CA HIS A 24 -2.54 1.97 9.56
C HIS A 24 -1.09 2.18 10.04
N TYR A 25 -0.43 1.13 10.51
CA TYR A 25 0.96 1.22 10.98
C TYR A 25 1.95 1.57 9.86
N ALA A 26 1.80 0.97 8.68
CA ALA A 26 2.63 1.28 7.51
C ALA A 26 2.44 2.75 7.07
N LYS A 27 1.19 3.21 7.02
CA LYS A 27 0.84 4.61 6.73
C LYS A 27 1.49 5.57 7.71
N GLU A 28 1.35 5.34 9.01
CA GLU A 28 1.93 6.20 10.05
C GLU A 28 3.44 6.34 9.92
N ILE A 29 4.16 5.25 9.60
CA ILE A 29 5.59 5.31 9.34
C ILE A 29 5.87 6.23 8.15
N LEU A 30 5.17 6.05 7.01
CA LEU A 30 5.43 6.85 5.82
C LEU A 30 5.11 8.33 6.03
N LEU A 31 4.02 8.66 6.72
CA LEU A 31 3.67 10.03 7.08
C LEU A 31 4.78 10.70 7.90
N ARG A 32 5.32 10.01 8.90
CA ARG A 32 6.45 10.50 9.72
C ARG A 32 7.73 10.70 8.91
N HIS A 33 7.90 9.98 7.80
CA HIS A 33 9.02 10.15 6.86
C HIS A 33 8.74 11.21 5.78
N GLY A 34 7.70 12.02 5.95
CA GLY A 34 7.39 13.15 5.06
C GLY A 34 6.72 12.74 3.76
N TRP A 35 6.14 11.55 3.68
CA TRP A 35 5.21 11.22 2.60
C TRP A 35 3.83 11.81 2.90
N ARG A 36 3.13 12.23 1.87
CA ARG A 36 1.74 12.72 1.94
C ARG A 36 0.81 11.63 1.42
N LEU A 37 -0.22 11.29 2.19
CA LEU A 37 -1.27 10.39 1.72
C LEU A 37 -2.04 11.02 0.55
N LEU A 38 -2.19 10.27 -0.54
CA LEU A 38 -3.08 10.59 -1.65
C LEU A 38 -4.38 9.80 -1.52
N GLU A 39 -4.26 8.48 -1.34
CA GLU A 39 -5.39 7.56 -1.20
C GLU A 39 -5.07 6.45 -0.20
N GLN A 40 -6.12 5.93 0.42
CA GLN A 40 -6.08 4.70 1.22
C GLN A 40 -7.22 3.79 0.78
N ASN A 41 -6.93 2.50 0.57
CA ASN A 41 -7.88 1.48 0.14
C ASN A 41 -8.64 1.89 -1.13
N TRP A 42 -7.90 2.39 -2.12
CA TRP A 42 -8.46 2.81 -3.40
C TRP A 42 -8.79 1.60 -4.26
N SER A 43 -10.00 1.56 -4.82
CA SER A 43 -10.48 0.43 -5.61
C SER A 43 -10.92 0.86 -7.01
N CYS A 44 -10.67 0.02 -8.00
CA CYS A 44 -11.24 0.15 -9.34
C CYS A 44 -11.59 -1.22 -9.92
N ARG A 45 -12.10 -1.27 -11.15
CA ARG A 45 -12.49 -2.52 -11.82
C ARG A 45 -11.36 -3.55 -11.99
N TYR A 46 -10.09 -3.12 -11.86
CA TYR A 46 -8.92 -3.98 -12.04
C TYR A 46 -8.39 -4.57 -10.72
N GLY A 47 -8.65 -3.90 -9.59
CA GLY A 47 -8.11 -4.26 -8.29
C GLY A 47 -8.12 -3.11 -7.29
N GLU A 48 -7.35 -3.31 -6.23
CA GLU A 48 -7.25 -2.41 -5.09
C GLU A 48 -5.79 -1.97 -4.90
N ILE A 49 -5.62 -0.78 -4.35
CA ILE A 49 -4.34 -0.22 -3.91
C ILE A 49 -4.49 0.17 -2.45
N ASP A 50 -3.72 -0.47 -1.57
CA ASP A 50 -3.85 -0.26 -0.12
C ASP A 50 -3.47 1.17 0.27
N LEU A 51 -2.32 1.68 -0.21
CA LEU A 51 -1.93 3.08 -0.03
C LEU A 51 -1.29 3.68 -1.28
N LEU A 52 -1.65 4.92 -1.58
CA LEU A 52 -0.94 5.79 -2.51
C LEU A 52 -0.42 7.00 -1.75
N LEU A 53 0.87 7.30 -1.89
CA LEU A 53 1.49 8.44 -1.24
C LEU A 53 2.35 9.23 -2.21
N SER A 54 2.48 10.53 -2.00
CA SER A 54 3.41 11.39 -2.75
C SER A 54 4.51 11.95 -1.87
N LYS A 55 5.65 12.22 -2.49
CA LYS A 55 6.71 13.03 -1.89
C LYS A 55 7.41 13.84 -2.97
N GLN A 56 7.54 15.13 -2.71
CA GLN A 56 8.25 16.04 -3.59
C GLN A 56 9.76 15.87 -3.37
N PHE A 57 10.51 15.69 -4.45
CA PHE A 57 11.97 15.76 -4.46
C PHE A 57 12.43 16.87 -5.41
N PHE A 58 13.67 17.31 -5.23
CA PHE A 58 14.24 18.43 -5.97
C PHE A 58 14.17 18.27 -7.50
N LEU A 59 14.35 17.04 -7.98
CA LEU A 59 14.35 16.73 -9.42
C LEU A 59 13.04 16.16 -9.94
N ASN A 60 12.22 15.55 -9.08
CA ASN A 60 10.95 14.94 -9.48
C ASN A 60 9.99 14.70 -8.31
N ASN A 61 8.70 14.61 -8.64
CA ASN A 61 7.70 14.14 -7.70
C ASN A 61 7.64 12.62 -7.77
N ARG A 62 7.62 11.96 -6.60
CA ARG A 62 7.45 10.51 -6.51
C ARG A 62 6.08 10.15 -5.99
N ILE A 63 5.51 9.10 -6.53
CA ILE A 63 4.31 8.43 -6.03
C ILE A 63 4.69 7.01 -5.61
N LEU A 64 4.44 6.70 -4.34
CA LEU A 64 4.65 5.38 -3.76
C LEU A 64 3.33 4.63 -3.74
N VAL A 65 3.30 3.50 -4.44
CA VAL A 65 2.22 2.53 -4.41
C VAL A 65 2.61 1.45 -3.39
N VAL A 66 1.85 1.32 -2.31
CA VAL A 66 2.16 0.39 -1.23
C VAL A 66 1.12 -0.71 -1.19
N GLU A 67 1.57 -1.95 -1.31
CA GLU A 67 0.81 -3.14 -0.94
C GLU A 67 1.24 -3.55 0.48
N VAL A 68 0.30 -3.74 1.39
CA VAL A 68 0.56 -4.04 2.80
C VAL A 68 0.19 -5.50 3.11
N LYS A 69 1.09 -6.22 3.76
CA LYS A 69 0.82 -7.58 4.25
C LYS A 69 1.13 -7.72 5.72
N ALA A 70 0.08 -7.98 6.50
CA ALA A 70 0.18 -8.41 7.88
C ALA A 70 0.75 -9.83 7.97
N ARG A 71 1.75 -10.06 8.84
CA ARG A 71 2.41 -11.36 9.04
C ARG A 71 2.61 -11.65 10.52
N ARG A 72 2.19 -12.83 10.99
CA ARG A 72 2.45 -13.30 12.37
C ARG A 72 3.76 -14.10 12.53
N ARG A 73 4.24 -14.72 11.45
CA ARG A 73 5.49 -15.48 11.40
C ARG A 73 6.22 -15.13 10.11
N SER A 74 7.56 -15.15 10.14
CA SER A 74 8.39 -15.19 8.93
C SER A 74 8.10 -16.51 8.21
N GLY A 75 7.23 -16.48 7.20
CA GLY A 75 6.89 -17.66 6.42
C GLY A 75 8.09 -18.15 5.59
N LEU A 76 8.13 -19.46 5.34
CA LEU A 76 9.05 -20.10 4.39
C LEU A 76 8.74 -19.73 2.92
N ASP A 77 7.73 -18.90 2.67
CA ASP A 77 7.17 -18.52 1.36
C ASP A 77 7.91 -17.35 0.67
N GLY A 78 9.18 -17.12 1.03
CA GLY A 78 9.97 -16.04 0.44
C GLY A 78 9.42 -14.65 0.79
N TRP A 79 8.89 -14.46 1.99
CA TRP A 79 8.43 -13.15 2.49
C TRP A 79 7.31 -12.52 1.64
N GLY A 80 6.51 -13.33 0.94
CA GLY A 80 5.42 -12.83 0.10
C GLY A 80 5.82 -12.29 -1.27
N LEU A 81 7.11 -12.33 -1.64
CA LEU A 81 7.59 -12.08 -3.01
C LEU A 81 7.04 -13.14 -3.99
N ALA A 82 7.02 -14.41 -3.59
CA ALA A 82 6.46 -15.50 -4.40
C ALA A 82 4.96 -15.28 -4.69
N ALA A 83 4.25 -14.61 -3.77
CA ALA A 83 2.84 -14.25 -3.93
C ALA A 83 2.61 -13.01 -4.82
N PHE A 84 3.67 -12.28 -5.19
CA PHE A 84 3.59 -11.14 -6.11
C PHE A 84 3.84 -11.59 -7.56
N HIS A 85 3.08 -12.60 -7.99
CA HIS A 85 3.19 -13.21 -9.31
C HIS A 85 2.76 -12.24 -10.43
N GLN A 86 3.10 -12.56 -11.68
CA GLN A 86 2.88 -11.71 -12.85
C GLN A 86 1.43 -11.23 -13.02
N ALA A 87 0.43 -12.04 -12.63
CA ALA A 87 -0.97 -11.64 -12.68
C ALA A 87 -1.30 -10.50 -11.70
N LYS A 88 -0.77 -10.55 -10.47
CA LYS A 88 -0.95 -9.48 -9.47
C LYS A 88 -0.27 -8.19 -9.93
N ARG A 89 0.92 -8.31 -10.52
CA ARG A 89 1.65 -7.19 -11.14
C ARG A 89 0.83 -6.48 -12.22
N ARG A 90 0.24 -7.24 -13.14
CA ARG A 90 -0.60 -6.69 -14.22
C ARG A 90 -1.85 -5.98 -13.67
N ARG A 91 -2.52 -6.58 -12.67
CA ARG A 91 -3.70 -5.98 -12.04
C ARG A 91 -3.36 -4.68 -11.30
N LEU A 92 -2.23 -4.67 -10.57
CA LEU A 92 -1.78 -3.47 -9.88
C LEU A 92 -1.41 -2.37 -10.88
N ALA A 93 -0.69 -2.70 -11.95
CA ALA A 93 -0.36 -1.73 -13.00
C ALA A 93 -1.63 -1.12 -13.62
N ALA A 94 -2.62 -1.95 -13.99
CA ALA A 94 -3.89 -1.46 -14.53
C ALA A 94 -4.66 -0.60 -13.51
N SER A 95 -4.57 -0.92 -12.22
CA SER A 95 -5.17 -0.13 -11.13
C SER A 95 -4.48 1.24 -11.03
N VAL A 96 -3.15 1.27 -11.05
CA VAL A 96 -2.36 2.51 -11.05
C VAL A 96 -2.66 3.37 -12.27
N SER A 97 -2.72 2.79 -13.48
CA SER A 97 -3.09 3.53 -14.70
C SER A 97 -4.52 4.11 -14.61
N CYS A 98 -5.46 3.36 -14.05
CA CYS A 98 -6.82 3.85 -13.82
C CYS A 98 -6.83 5.03 -12.83
N TRP A 99 -6.03 4.98 -11.76
CA TRP A 99 -5.90 6.10 -10.83
C TRP A 99 -5.27 7.33 -11.51
N GLN A 100 -4.23 7.12 -12.32
CA GLN A 100 -3.56 8.19 -13.08
C GLN A 100 -4.50 8.88 -14.06
N SER A 101 -5.37 8.14 -14.77
CA SER A 101 -6.34 8.74 -15.70
C SER A 101 -7.34 9.70 -15.02
N ALA A 102 -7.59 9.51 -13.72
CA ALA A 102 -8.41 10.41 -12.92
C ALA A 102 -7.60 11.56 -12.29
N ASN A 103 -6.26 11.51 -12.38
CA ASN A 103 -5.31 12.39 -11.70
C ASN A 103 -4.19 12.83 -12.66
N SER A 104 -4.53 13.59 -13.71
CA SER A 104 -3.58 14.01 -14.76
C SER A 104 -2.35 14.77 -14.26
N TRP A 105 -2.44 15.43 -13.10
CA TRP A 105 -1.28 16.07 -12.45
C TRP A 105 -0.14 15.06 -12.13
N SER A 106 -0.45 13.77 -12.09
CA SER A 106 0.50 12.69 -11.79
C SER A 106 1.29 12.18 -13.01
N GLU A 107 1.01 12.65 -14.23
CA GLU A 107 1.65 12.19 -15.48
C GLU A 107 3.18 12.27 -15.46
N ASN A 108 3.73 13.29 -14.81
CA ASN A 108 5.18 13.51 -14.68
C ASN A 108 5.77 12.99 -13.35
N CYS A 109 4.99 12.24 -12.58
CA CYS A 109 5.45 11.63 -11.34
C CYS A 109 6.10 10.27 -11.59
N TYR A 110 7.10 9.95 -10.79
CA TYR A 110 7.77 8.66 -10.82
C TYR A 110 7.06 7.71 -9.86
N PHE A 111 6.53 6.62 -10.40
CA PHE A 111 5.86 5.61 -9.59
C PHE A 111 6.86 4.57 -9.10
N GLU A 112 6.79 4.26 -7.81
CA GLU A 112 7.54 3.18 -7.19
C GLU A 112 6.56 2.24 -6.49
N VAL A 113 6.68 0.94 -6.72
CA VAL A 113 5.85 -0.06 -6.05
C VAL A 113 6.64 -0.73 -4.93
N VAL A 114 6.07 -0.77 -3.73
CA VAL A 114 6.66 -1.45 -2.58
C VAL A 114 5.67 -2.39 -1.90
N LEU A 115 6.18 -3.53 -1.47
CA LEU A 115 5.50 -4.45 -0.56
C LEU A 115 5.95 -4.14 0.87
N ALA A 116 5.02 -3.73 1.72
CA ALA A 116 5.21 -3.48 3.14
C ALA A 116 4.83 -4.73 3.94
N LEU A 117 5.82 -5.45 4.44
CA LEU A 117 5.60 -6.59 5.32
C LEU A 117 5.57 -6.12 6.76
N VAL A 118 4.38 -6.17 7.36
CA VAL A 118 4.15 -5.72 8.73
C VAL A 118 4.07 -6.93 9.65
N ALA A 119 5.08 -7.08 10.50
CA ALA A 119 5.07 -8.11 11.53
C ALA A 119 4.08 -7.74 12.64
N LEU A 120 3.26 -8.71 13.06
CA LEU A 120 2.28 -8.58 14.13
C LEU A 120 2.81 -9.20 15.44
N PRO A 121 2.48 -8.62 16.62
CA PRO A 121 1.68 -7.42 16.78
C PRO A 121 2.43 -6.16 16.33
N VAL A 122 1.69 -5.20 15.77
CA VAL A 122 2.22 -3.88 15.38
C VAL A 122 2.90 -3.19 16.58
N HIS A 123 3.85 -2.30 16.31
CA HIS A 123 4.68 -1.59 17.29
C HIS A 123 5.75 -2.39 18.04
N ARG A 124 5.73 -3.73 17.99
CA ARG A 124 6.81 -4.56 18.56
C ARG A 124 7.92 -4.89 17.57
N HIS A 125 7.66 -4.68 16.28
CA HIS A 125 8.51 -5.11 15.18
C HIS A 125 8.59 -4.05 14.07
N CYS A 126 9.65 -4.12 13.27
CA CYS A 126 9.87 -3.24 12.12
C CYS A 126 8.99 -3.65 10.92
N VAL A 127 8.72 -2.67 10.04
CA VAL A 127 8.17 -2.95 8.71
C VAL A 127 9.33 -3.25 7.77
N ARG A 128 9.25 -4.37 7.05
CA ARG A 128 10.20 -4.67 5.98
C ARG A 128 9.60 -4.19 4.66
N TRP A 129 10.29 -3.24 4.02
CA TRP A 129 9.91 -2.67 2.73
C TRP A 129 10.67 -3.40 1.62
N ILE A 130 9.96 -3.92 0.64
CA ILE A 130 10.53 -4.62 -0.52
C ILE A 130 10.10 -3.87 -1.77
N ARG A 131 11.07 -3.27 -2.49
CA ARG A 131 10.81 -2.67 -3.81
C ARG A 131 10.45 -3.76 -4.81
N ILE A 132 9.44 -3.51 -5.64
CA ILE A 132 9.08 -4.38 -6.74
C ILE A 132 9.54 -3.76 -8.06
N ASP A 133 10.69 -4.21 -8.54
CA ASP A 133 11.29 -3.70 -9.77
C ASP A 133 10.50 -4.09 -11.02
N GLY A 134 10.54 -3.24 -12.06
CA GLY A 134 9.89 -3.48 -13.35
C GLY A 134 8.39 -3.17 -13.36
N LEU A 135 7.88 -2.42 -12.37
CA LEU A 135 6.58 -1.74 -12.44
C LEU A 135 6.71 -0.22 -12.58
N ASP A 136 7.93 0.30 -12.40
CA ASP A 136 8.25 1.73 -12.35
C ASP A 136 8.13 2.46 -13.69
N HIS A 137 7.91 1.73 -14.79
CA HIS A 137 7.80 2.26 -16.16
C HIS A 137 6.45 1.98 -16.82
N MET A 138 5.47 1.44 -16.09
CA MET A 138 4.20 0.97 -16.69
C MET A 138 3.20 2.09 -17.06
N SER A 139 3.59 3.35 -16.92
CA SER A 139 2.81 4.53 -17.33
C SER A 139 3.41 5.28 -18.52
N ARG A 140 4.12 4.58 -19.41
CA ARG A 140 4.48 5.11 -20.73
C ARG A 140 3.72 4.37 -21.82
#